data_AF-A0AA89BND3-F1
#
_entry.id   AF-A0AA89BND3-F1
#
_cell.length_a   1.000
_cell.length_b   1.000
_cell.length_c   1.000
_cell.angle_alpha   90.00
_cell.angle_beta   90.00
_cell.angle_gamma   90.00
#
_symmetry.space_group_name_H-M   'P 1'
#
loop_
_entity.id
_entity.type
_entity.pdbx_description
1 polymer ?
#
loop_
_entity_poly.entity_id
_entity_poly.type
_entity_poly.pdbx_seq_one_letter_code
_entity_poly.pdbx_strand_id
1 'polypeptide(L)'
;MRELPVTSVSHYNVSQLISRLVPFLSSQHQIELLHRFPVKTSFWFWSSVRVWSLSPQIQKGVVTELAVQGIDRLRQFSHKMEKTGQDFNNLNDALKCLINITNSRTAVDKFLSTPSLSSMLDVLCQLWASILVSDWLSAHLTQVSLGYLLQLSANLVDKQTNGNLLKILSVINAILKQRSVSFLRLSIAIFLQECGKVKIGPSFEQSQILNKLPDCFVPVISDREALVHQTAVHAFTQFAEETPHESVVTECIQRNQDVQQTVVNYLNKVNSICIVTNIRPRLHQFAEETPHELVVTKCIQRNQDVQQTVVNYLLK
;
A
#
# COMPACT_ATOMS: atom_id res chain seq x y z
N MET A 1 -0.92 -20.07 14.35
CA MET A 1 -0.32 -19.28 13.25
C MET A 1 0.79 -20.05 12.56
N ARG A 2 1.86 -20.48 13.23
CA ARG A 2 2.97 -21.25 12.62
C ARG A 2 2.53 -22.55 11.91
N GLU A 3 1.49 -23.21 12.42
CA GLU A 3 0.96 -24.48 11.88
C GLU A 3 -0.25 -24.30 10.95
N LEU A 4 -0.75 -23.05 10.81
CA LEU A 4 -1.89 -22.78 9.95
C LEU A 4 -1.39 -22.44 8.54
N PRO A 5 -2.03 -22.95 7.47
CA PRO A 5 -1.72 -22.51 6.12
C PRO A 5 -1.86 -20.98 6.04
N VAL A 6 -0.84 -20.29 5.52
CA VAL A 6 -0.80 -18.82 5.42
C VAL A 6 -2.00 -18.27 4.62
N THR A 7 -2.56 -19.09 3.73
CA THR A 7 -3.74 -18.79 2.90
C THR A 7 -5.08 -19.18 3.55
N SER A 8 -5.07 -19.78 4.74
CA SER A 8 -6.31 -20.17 5.42
C SER A 8 -7.03 -18.97 6.05
N VAL A 9 -8.36 -19.00 6.00
CA VAL A 9 -9.22 -18.02 6.69
C VAL A 9 -8.90 -17.95 8.19
N SER A 10 -8.57 -19.09 8.80
CA SER A 10 -8.17 -19.19 10.19
C SER A 10 -6.87 -18.42 10.49
N HIS A 11 -5.87 -18.51 9.60
CA HIS A 11 -4.64 -17.72 9.74
C HIS A 11 -4.95 -16.23 9.68
N TYR A 12 -5.76 -15.80 8.70
CA TYR A 12 -6.16 -14.40 8.56
C TYR A 12 -6.88 -13.87 9.81
N ASN A 13 -7.87 -14.60 10.33
CA ASN A 13 -8.64 -14.19 11.51
C ASN A 13 -7.75 -14.03 12.75
N VAL A 14 -6.82 -14.96 12.96
CA VAL A 14 -5.88 -14.90 14.09
C VAL A 14 -4.91 -13.73 13.94
N SER A 15 -4.35 -13.51 12.74
CA SER A 15 -3.51 -12.33 12.45
C SER A 15 -4.24 -11.02 12.73
N GLN A 16 -5.50 -10.90 12.31
CA GLN A 16 -6.32 -9.71 12.57
C GLN A 16 -6.61 -9.52 14.06
N LEU A 17 -6.90 -10.60 14.78
CA LEU A 17 -7.13 -10.55 16.22
C LEU A 17 -5.87 -10.07 16.95
N ILE A 18 -4.70 -10.61 16.62
CA ILE A 18 -3.42 -10.20 17.21
C ILE A 18 -3.14 -8.72 16.93
N SER A 19 -3.33 -8.28 15.67
CA SER A 19 -3.16 -6.88 15.27
C SER A 19 -3.99 -5.92 16.12
N ARG A 20 -5.18 -6.36 16.58
CA ARG A 20 -6.11 -5.57 17.38
C ARG A 20 -5.86 -5.69 18.89
N LEU A 21 -5.44 -6.86 19.38
CA LEU A 21 -5.28 -7.11 20.82
C LEU A 21 -3.96 -6.60 21.40
N VAL A 22 -2.85 -6.71 20.66
CA VAL A 22 -1.53 -6.28 21.14
C VAL A 22 -1.51 -4.80 21.61
N PRO A 23 -2.16 -3.84 20.92
CA PRO A 23 -2.28 -2.47 21.42
C PRO A 23 -2.87 -2.33 22.84
N PHE A 24 -3.72 -3.26 23.27
CA PHE A 24 -4.39 -3.22 24.58
C PHE A 24 -3.58 -3.89 25.70
N LEU A 25 -2.44 -4.50 25.37
CA LEU A 25 -1.55 -5.08 26.37
C LEU A 25 -0.78 -3.99 27.10
N SER A 26 -0.58 -4.18 28.40
CA SER A 26 0.32 -3.33 29.20
C SER A 26 1.76 -3.41 28.67
N SER A 27 2.57 -2.38 28.94
CA SER A 27 3.97 -2.35 28.51
C SER A 27 4.77 -3.58 28.97
N GLN A 28 4.48 -4.10 30.17
CA GLN A 28 5.10 -5.31 30.71
C GLN A 28 4.76 -6.55 29.87
N HIS A 29 3.48 -6.75 29.54
CA HIS A 29 3.05 -7.87 28.70
C HIS A 29 3.59 -7.76 27.26
N GLN A 30 3.79 -6.55 26.74
CA GLN A 30 4.42 -6.37 25.44
C GLN A 30 5.92 -6.74 25.45
N ILE A 31 6.64 -6.50 26.55
CA ILE A 31 8.02 -6.97 26.75
C ILE A 31 8.04 -8.50 26.83
N GLU A 32 7.12 -9.12 27.56
CA GLU A 32 6.99 -10.59 27.63
C GLU A 32 6.69 -11.20 26.26
N LEU A 33 5.87 -10.54 25.43
CA LEU A 33 5.66 -10.95 24.04
C LEU A 33 6.97 -10.95 23.24
N LEU A 34 7.83 -9.94 23.41
CA LEU A 34 9.13 -9.88 22.75
C LEU A 34 10.05 -11.03 23.20
N HIS A 35 10.01 -11.40 24.47
CA HIS A 35 10.75 -12.57 24.98
C HIS A 35 10.21 -13.88 24.41
N ARG A 36 8.89 -14.03 24.31
CA ARG A 36 8.25 -15.26 23.81
C ARG A 36 8.32 -15.39 22.29
N PHE A 37 8.30 -14.28 21.57
CA PHE A 37 8.39 -14.20 20.12
C PHE A 37 9.54 -13.28 19.69
N PRO A 38 10.81 -13.70 19.84
CA PRO A 38 11.95 -12.89 19.42
C PRO A 38 11.86 -12.55 17.92
N VAL A 39 12.14 -11.30 17.56
CA VAL A 39 12.00 -10.80 16.18
C VAL A 39 12.76 -11.66 15.16
N LYS A 40 13.98 -12.08 15.49
CA LYS A 40 14.85 -12.90 14.63
C LYS A 40 14.24 -14.24 14.24
N THR A 41 13.54 -14.90 15.16
CA THR A 41 13.02 -16.27 14.97
C THR A 41 11.54 -16.28 14.63
N SER A 42 10.80 -15.24 15.01
CA SER A 42 9.32 -15.19 14.94
C SER A 42 8.83 -14.11 13.99
N PHE A 43 9.49 -13.98 12.83
CA PHE A 43 9.20 -12.92 11.85
C PHE A 43 7.73 -12.94 11.36
N TRP A 44 7.15 -14.12 11.20
CA TRP A 44 5.74 -14.33 10.86
C TRP A 44 4.78 -13.69 11.86
N PHE A 45 5.12 -13.65 13.16
CA PHE A 45 4.28 -13.03 14.19
C PHE A 45 4.27 -11.50 14.03
N TRP A 46 5.46 -10.91 13.87
CA TRP A 46 5.63 -9.46 13.74
C TRP A 46 5.06 -8.90 12.43
N SER A 47 4.82 -9.75 11.42
CA SER A 47 4.08 -9.37 10.21
C SER A 47 2.62 -8.99 10.50
N SER A 48 2.06 -9.43 11.64
CA SER A 48 0.66 -9.22 12.02
C SER A 48 0.47 -8.18 13.14
N VAL A 49 1.53 -7.85 13.87
CA VAL A 49 1.48 -6.92 15.01
C VAL A 49 1.67 -5.49 14.53
N ARG A 50 0.81 -4.54 14.95
CA ARG A 50 1.01 -3.12 14.64
C ARG A 50 2.19 -2.57 15.45
N VAL A 51 3.35 -2.40 14.81
CA VAL A 51 4.58 -1.98 15.52
C VAL A 51 4.43 -0.58 16.12
N TRP A 52 3.59 0.25 15.52
CA TRP A 52 3.31 1.61 15.98
C TRP A 52 2.47 1.69 17.26
N SER A 53 1.79 0.61 17.65
CA SER A 53 1.04 0.55 18.91
C SER A 53 1.83 -0.05 20.06
N LEU A 54 3.10 -0.40 19.85
CA LEU A 54 3.97 -0.91 20.90
C LEU A 54 4.42 0.22 21.82
N SER A 55 4.78 -0.14 23.05
CA SER A 55 5.33 0.77 24.03
C SER A 55 6.65 1.37 23.51
N PRO A 56 6.94 2.65 23.82
CA PRO A 56 8.16 3.31 23.37
C PRO A 56 9.45 2.57 23.79
N GLN A 57 9.39 1.76 24.85
CA GLN A 57 10.50 0.99 25.40
C GLN A 57 11.00 -0.08 24.42
N ILE A 58 10.10 -0.80 23.75
CA ILE A 58 10.46 -1.89 22.84
C ILE A 58 10.33 -1.50 21.36
N GLN A 59 9.54 -0.47 21.05
CA GLN A 59 9.21 -0.09 19.68
C GLN A 59 10.45 0.13 18.81
N LYS A 60 11.41 0.94 19.28
CA LYS A 60 12.63 1.22 18.51
C LYS A 60 13.43 -0.06 18.20
N GLY A 61 13.63 -0.91 19.22
CA GLY A 61 14.36 -2.18 19.06
C GLY A 61 13.69 -3.12 18.06
N VAL A 62 12.36 -3.25 18.15
CA VAL A 62 11.58 -4.08 17.22
C VAL A 62 11.64 -3.52 15.80
N VAL A 63 11.48 -2.21 15.59
CA VAL A 63 11.57 -1.59 14.26
C VAL A 63 12.96 -1.81 13.64
N THR A 64 14.03 -1.53 14.39
CA THR A 64 15.39 -1.67 13.89
C THR A 64 15.71 -3.11 13.53
N GLU A 65 15.34 -4.08 14.38
CA GLU A 65 15.59 -5.49 14.10
C GLU A 65 14.74 -6.00 12.92
N LEU A 66 13.48 -5.59 12.82
CA LEU A 66 12.63 -5.93 11.66
C LEU A 66 13.18 -5.37 10.35
N ALA A 67 13.72 -4.16 10.38
CA ALA A 67 14.37 -3.56 9.22
C ALA A 67 15.60 -4.36 8.80
N VAL A 68 16.52 -4.64 9.72
CA VAL A 68 17.75 -5.40 9.44
C VAL A 68 17.43 -6.79 8.89
N GLN A 69 16.59 -7.56 9.59
CA GLN A 69 16.23 -8.92 9.20
C GLN A 69 15.40 -8.95 7.91
N GLY A 70 14.50 -7.98 7.73
CA GLY A 70 13.69 -7.85 6.52
C GLY A 70 14.55 -7.57 5.28
N ILE A 71 15.46 -6.59 5.38
CA ILE A 71 16.38 -6.23 4.29
C ILE A 71 17.30 -7.41 3.94
N ASP A 72 17.84 -8.10 4.95
CA ASP A 72 18.70 -9.26 4.73
C ASP A 72 17.97 -10.38 3.99
N ARG A 73 16.72 -10.69 4.36
CA ARG A 73 15.89 -11.67 3.65
C ARG A 73 15.57 -11.26 2.21
N LEU A 74 15.27 -9.98 1.97
CA LEU A 74 15.08 -9.48 0.60
C LEU A 74 16.36 -9.65 -0.23
N ARG A 75 17.53 -9.37 0.37
CA ARG A 75 18.83 -9.50 -0.27
C ARG A 75 19.18 -10.96 -0.56
N GLN A 76 18.94 -11.87 0.38
CA GLN A 76 19.12 -13.31 0.16
C GLN A 76 18.23 -13.80 -0.99
N PHE A 77 16.98 -13.35 -1.04
CA PHE A 77 16.06 -13.69 -2.13
C PHE A 77 16.54 -13.15 -3.49
N SER A 78 17.08 -11.93 -3.55
CA SER A 78 17.55 -11.33 -4.82
C SER A 78 18.75 -12.07 -5.41
N HIS A 79 19.68 -12.53 -4.56
CA HIS A 79 20.90 -13.23 -5.01
C HIS A 79 20.68 -14.71 -5.33
N LYS A 80 19.55 -15.29 -4.92
CA LYS A 80 19.26 -16.71 -5.17
C LYS A 80 18.85 -16.93 -6.64
N MET A 81 19.60 -17.77 -7.35
CA MET A 81 19.33 -18.11 -8.74
C MET A 81 18.01 -18.88 -8.89
N GLU A 82 17.84 -19.96 -8.13
CA GLU A 82 16.62 -20.79 -8.16
C GLU A 82 15.72 -20.48 -6.97
N LYS A 83 14.47 -20.11 -7.26
CA LYS A 83 13.49 -19.66 -6.26
C LYS A 83 12.41 -20.73 -6.07
N THR A 84 12.28 -21.21 -4.85
CA THR A 84 11.26 -22.19 -4.44
C THR A 84 10.04 -21.48 -3.84
N GLY A 85 8.92 -22.19 -3.71
CA GLY A 85 7.72 -21.65 -3.05
C GLY A 85 7.98 -21.18 -1.60
N GLN A 86 8.89 -21.85 -0.88
CA GLN A 86 9.27 -21.43 0.48
C GLN A 86 10.04 -20.10 0.47
N ASP A 87 10.85 -19.84 -0.55
CA ASP A 87 11.55 -18.56 -0.70
C ASP A 87 10.55 -17.41 -0.89
N PHE A 88 9.48 -17.63 -1.67
CA PHE A 88 8.40 -16.65 -1.83
C PHE A 88 7.59 -16.44 -0.54
N ASN A 89 7.37 -17.48 0.28
CA ASN A 89 6.75 -17.31 1.59
C ASN A 89 7.63 -16.45 2.52
N ASN A 90 8.94 -16.75 2.56
CA ASN A 90 9.90 -15.97 3.34
C ASN A 90 9.99 -14.51 2.85
N LEU A 91 9.94 -14.30 1.54
CA LEU A 91 9.85 -12.98 0.91
C LEU A 91 8.56 -12.26 1.34
N ASN A 92 7.41 -12.92 1.31
CA ASN A 92 6.13 -12.33 1.70
C ASN A 92 6.13 -11.90 3.16
N ASP A 93 6.68 -12.72 4.05
CA ASP A 93 6.84 -12.35 5.45
C ASP A 93 7.74 -11.12 5.59
N ALA A 94 8.92 -11.13 4.94
CA ALA A 94 9.85 -10.00 4.86
C ALA A 94 9.15 -8.71 4.43
N LEU A 95 8.46 -8.75 3.29
CA LEU A 95 7.74 -7.60 2.73
C LEU A 95 6.64 -7.11 3.69
N LYS A 96 5.83 -7.99 4.28
CA LYS A 96 4.78 -7.59 5.23
C LYS A 96 5.33 -6.83 6.44
N CYS A 97 6.44 -7.31 7.02
CA CYS A 97 7.07 -6.61 8.14
C CYS A 97 7.64 -5.25 7.71
N LEU A 98 8.28 -5.19 6.54
CA LEU A 98 8.81 -3.93 6.02
C LEU A 98 7.70 -2.94 5.68
N ILE A 99 6.57 -3.40 5.11
CA ILE A 99 5.36 -2.58 4.88
C ILE A 99 4.85 -2.05 6.23
N ASN A 100 4.75 -2.90 7.23
CA ASN A 100 4.26 -2.54 8.56
C ASN A 100 5.09 -1.41 9.20
N ILE A 101 6.43 -1.47 9.11
CA ILE A 101 7.33 -0.43 9.61
C ILE A 101 7.51 0.77 8.66
N THR A 102 6.92 0.74 7.46
CA THR A 102 6.97 1.87 6.50
C THR A 102 5.62 2.55 6.29
N ASN A 103 4.54 1.97 6.81
CA ASN A 103 3.17 2.50 6.70
C ASN A 103 2.95 3.83 7.45
N SER A 104 3.92 4.31 8.22
CA SER A 104 3.86 5.62 8.89
C SER A 104 5.08 6.44 8.48
N ARG A 105 4.88 7.40 7.56
CA ARG A 105 5.95 8.28 7.04
C ARG A 105 6.68 9.02 8.16
N THR A 106 5.93 9.58 9.12
CA THR A 106 6.50 10.29 10.28
C THR A 106 7.34 9.38 11.17
N ALA A 107 7.03 8.09 11.23
CA ALA A 107 7.77 7.14 12.04
C ALA A 107 8.97 6.54 11.31
N VAL A 108 8.93 6.42 9.98
CA VAL A 108 10.10 6.07 9.15
C VAL A 108 11.25 7.03 9.42
N ASP A 109 11.00 8.34 9.29
CA ASP A 109 12.03 9.37 9.48
C ASP A 109 12.57 9.41 10.92
N LYS A 110 11.77 8.98 11.90
CA LYS A 110 12.13 9.00 13.33
C LYS A 110 12.92 7.77 13.78
N PHE A 111 12.57 6.58 13.27
CA PHE A 111 13.05 5.30 13.82
C PHE A 111 13.98 4.53 12.89
N LEU A 112 13.88 4.73 11.57
CA LEU A 112 14.77 4.07 10.62
C LEU A 112 16.00 4.93 10.37
N SER A 113 17.18 4.32 10.49
CA SER A 113 18.42 4.98 10.15
C SER A 113 18.54 5.14 8.63
N THR A 114 19.14 6.25 8.19
CA THR A 114 19.41 6.53 6.76
C THR A 114 20.08 5.36 6.03
N PRO A 115 21.08 4.66 6.60
CA PRO A 115 21.69 3.50 5.95
C PRO A 115 20.74 2.31 5.75
N SER A 116 19.80 2.10 6.68
CA SER A 116 18.80 1.03 6.57
C SER A 116 17.80 1.35 5.46
N LEU A 117 17.36 2.61 5.38
CA LEU A 117 16.46 3.07 4.32
C LEU A 117 17.13 2.96 2.94
N SER A 118 18.37 3.41 2.80
CA SER A 118 19.15 3.26 1.55
C SER A 118 19.28 1.80 1.17
N SER A 119 19.70 0.94 2.10
CA SER A 119 19.84 -0.50 1.84
C SER A 119 18.53 -1.16 1.42
N MET A 120 17.40 -0.71 1.96
CA MET A 120 16.08 -1.19 1.56
C MET A 120 15.74 -0.76 0.14
N LEU A 121 15.96 0.51 -0.21
CA LEU A 121 15.74 1.04 -1.56
C LEU A 121 16.64 0.33 -2.59
N ASP A 122 17.91 0.11 -2.27
CA ASP A 122 18.86 -0.58 -3.15
C ASP A 122 18.40 -2.00 -3.49
N VAL A 123 17.97 -2.75 -2.47
CA VAL A 123 17.45 -4.11 -2.66
C VAL A 123 16.12 -4.10 -3.42
N LEU A 124 15.24 -3.13 -3.16
CA LEU A 124 14.00 -2.96 -3.93
C LEU A 124 14.28 -2.71 -5.41
N CYS A 125 15.22 -1.80 -5.73
CA CYS A 125 15.65 -1.53 -7.10
C CYS A 125 16.17 -2.81 -7.78
N GLN A 126 17.00 -3.60 -7.09
CA GLN A 126 17.49 -4.88 -7.61
C GLN A 126 16.36 -5.88 -7.89
N LEU A 127 15.40 -5.99 -6.97
CA LEU A 127 14.23 -6.86 -7.16
C LEU A 127 13.43 -6.42 -8.38
N TRP A 128 13.09 -5.14 -8.51
CA TRP A 128 12.39 -4.59 -9.66
C TRP A 128 13.15 -4.75 -10.98
N ALA A 129 14.47 -4.65 -10.96
CA ALA A 129 15.31 -4.91 -12.13
C ALA A 129 15.23 -6.38 -12.57
N SER A 130 15.16 -7.32 -11.62
CA SER A 130 15.13 -8.77 -11.87
C SER A 130 13.76 -9.35 -12.25
N ILE A 131 12.68 -8.57 -12.16
CA ILE A 131 11.33 -9.08 -12.43
C ILE A 131 11.11 -9.26 -13.94
N LEU A 132 10.86 -10.52 -14.31
CA LEU A 132 10.25 -10.91 -15.58
C LEU A 132 8.75 -11.16 -15.36
N VAL A 133 7.91 -10.37 -16.02
CA VAL A 133 6.46 -10.35 -15.76
C VAL A 133 5.81 -11.70 -16.04
N SER A 134 6.26 -12.41 -17.10
CA SER A 134 5.78 -13.76 -17.43
C SER A 134 5.91 -14.72 -16.25
N ASP A 135 7.06 -14.69 -15.59
CA ASP A 135 7.43 -15.67 -14.57
C ASP A 135 6.68 -15.38 -13.27
N TRP A 136 6.58 -14.11 -12.90
CA TRP A 136 5.89 -13.70 -11.67
C TRP A 136 4.37 -13.75 -11.78
N LEU A 137 3.81 -13.75 -12.99
CA LEU A 137 2.37 -13.99 -13.20
C LEU A 137 2.01 -15.47 -13.29
N SER A 138 2.98 -16.39 -13.36
CA SER A 138 2.72 -17.83 -13.54
C SER A 138 1.96 -18.48 -12.38
N ALA A 139 2.18 -18.04 -11.14
CA ALA A 139 1.61 -18.65 -9.94
C ALA A 139 0.92 -17.64 -9.02
N HIS A 140 -0.10 -18.09 -8.28
CA HIS A 140 -0.82 -17.22 -7.34
C HIS A 140 0.12 -16.61 -6.28
N LEU A 141 1.03 -17.40 -5.72
CA LEU A 141 1.95 -16.97 -4.66
C LEU A 141 2.89 -15.85 -5.13
N THR A 142 3.42 -15.96 -6.34
CA THR A 142 4.34 -14.96 -6.91
C THR A 142 3.62 -13.65 -7.22
N GLN A 143 2.37 -13.72 -7.67
CA GLN A 143 1.54 -12.52 -7.85
C GLN A 143 1.22 -11.82 -6.52
N VAL A 144 0.99 -12.59 -5.45
CA VAL A 144 0.84 -12.04 -4.09
C VAL A 144 2.14 -11.37 -3.63
N SER A 145 3.31 -11.95 -3.92
CA SER A 145 4.60 -11.32 -3.64
C SER A 145 4.80 -10.00 -4.38
N LEU A 146 4.42 -9.92 -5.67
CA LEU A 146 4.41 -8.65 -6.42
C LEU A 146 3.49 -7.62 -5.76
N GLY A 147 2.32 -8.05 -5.29
CA GLY A 147 1.37 -7.17 -4.61
C GLY A 147 1.94 -6.56 -3.34
N TYR A 148 2.70 -7.32 -2.54
CA TYR A 148 3.40 -6.78 -1.38
C TYR A 148 4.60 -5.90 -1.77
N LEU A 149 5.34 -6.27 -2.82
CA LEU A 149 6.45 -5.45 -3.32
C LEU A 149 5.97 -4.07 -3.77
N LEU A 150 4.81 -4.00 -4.44
CA LEU A 150 4.16 -2.75 -4.80
C LEU A 150 3.75 -1.93 -3.58
N GLN A 151 3.15 -2.54 -2.56
CA GLN A 151 2.77 -1.83 -1.33
C GLN A 151 3.98 -1.24 -0.61
N LEU A 152 5.08 -1.99 -0.51
CA LEU A 152 6.32 -1.46 0.06
C LEU A 152 6.88 -0.31 -0.79
N SER A 153 6.83 -0.45 -2.12
CA SER A 153 7.27 0.60 -3.04
C SER A 153 6.40 1.85 -2.96
N ALA A 154 5.10 1.69 -2.70
CA ALA A 154 4.15 2.79 -2.51
C ALA A 154 4.48 3.58 -1.23
N ASN A 155 4.78 2.89 -0.12
CA ASN A 155 5.16 3.53 1.14
C ASN A 155 6.45 4.36 1.04
N LEU A 156 7.33 4.00 0.10
CA LEU A 156 8.65 4.61 -0.09
C LEU A 156 8.75 5.42 -1.39
N VAL A 157 7.61 5.70 -2.05
CA VAL A 157 7.58 6.25 -3.41
C VAL A 157 8.29 7.60 -3.52
N ASP A 158 8.28 8.43 -2.46
CA ASP A 158 8.94 9.73 -2.40
C ASP A 158 10.47 9.63 -2.27
N LYS A 159 10.99 8.46 -1.88
CA LYS A 159 12.42 8.17 -1.77
C LYS A 159 12.97 7.42 -2.97
N GLN A 160 12.13 7.05 -3.94
CA GLN A 160 12.53 6.32 -5.14
C GLN A 160 13.18 7.27 -6.17
N THR A 161 14.13 6.73 -6.94
CA THR A 161 14.66 7.45 -8.12
C THR A 161 13.65 7.39 -9.27
N ASN A 162 13.68 8.39 -10.15
CA ASN A 162 12.83 8.42 -11.35
C ASN A 162 13.03 7.17 -12.23
N GLY A 163 14.28 6.70 -12.36
CA GLY A 163 14.58 5.46 -13.09
C GLY A 163 13.89 4.23 -12.51
N ASN A 164 13.87 4.09 -11.17
CA ASN A 164 13.17 2.97 -10.54
C ASN A 164 11.65 3.12 -10.66
N LEU A 165 11.11 4.33 -10.48
CA LEU A 165 9.67 4.60 -10.66
C LEU A 165 9.21 4.25 -12.08
N LEU A 166 9.99 4.63 -13.09
CA LEU A 166 9.74 4.29 -14.49
C LEU A 166 9.74 2.78 -14.73
N LYS A 167 10.68 2.05 -14.10
CA LYS A 167 10.75 0.59 -14.17
C LYS A 167 9.51 -0.05 -13.55
N ILE A 168 9.09 0.40 -12.36
CA ILE A 168 7.89 -0.09 -11.67
C ILE A 168 6.65 0.13 -12.55
N LEU A 169 6.45 1.34 -13.06
CA LEU A 169 5.31 1.65 -13.94
C LEU A 169 5.31 0.83 -15.23
N SER A 170 6.48 0.54 -15.79
CA SER A 170 6.60 -0.33 -16.96
C SER A 170 6.19 -1.78 -16.65
N VAL A 171 6.57 -2.28 -15.47
CA VAL A 171 6.14 -3.60 -14.98
C VAL A 171 4.63 -3.62 -14.72
N ILE A 172 4.07 -2.59 -14.08
CA ILE A 172 2.62 -2.44 -13.86
C ILE A 172 1.86 -2.48 -15.18
N ASN A 173 2.26 -1.67 -16.17
CA ASN A 173 1.59 -1.64 -17.47
C ASN A 173 1.62 -3.03 -18.16
N ALA A 174 2.74 -3.75 -18.07
CA ALA A 174 2.83 -5.12 -18.56
C ALA A 174 1.94 -6.12 -17.80
N ILE A 175 1.76 -5.94 -16.49
CA ILE A 175 0.84 -6.74 -15.66
C ILE A 175 -0.62 -6.47 -16.06
N LEU A 176 -1.00 -5.21 -16.29
CA LEU A 176 -2.37 -4.82 -16.62
C LEU A 176 -2.85 -5.34 -17.97
N LYS A 177 -1.93 -5.68 -18.88
CA LYS A 177 -2.23 -6.34 -20.15
C LYS A 177 -2.53 -7.83 -20.01
N GLN A 178 -2.35 -8.40 -18.82
CA GLN A 178 -2.50 -9.82 -18.56
C GLN A 178 -3.47 -10.07 -17.40
N ARG A 179 -3.99 -11.30 -17.31
CA ARG A 179 -4.84 -11.69 -16.18
C ARG A 179 -3.99 -11.83 -14.93
N SER A 180 -4.40 -11.16 -13.86
CA SER A 180 -3.75 -11.21 -12.55
C SER A 180 -4.75 -11.54 -11.43
N VAL A 181 -4.27 -11.66 -10.20
CA VAL A 181 -5.09 -11.78 -9.00
C VAL A 181 -5.54 -10.41 -8.51
N SER A 182 -6.73 -10.35 -7.90
CA SER A 182 -7.36 -9.12 -7.42
C SER A 182 -6.48 -8.34 -6.46
N PHE A 183 -5.78 -9.04 -5.54
CA PHE A 183 -4.84 -8.43 -4.61
C PHE A 183 -3.74 -7.63 -5.31
N LEU A 184 -3.19 -8.13 -6.42
CA LEU A 184 -2.16 -7.44 -7.17
C LEU A 184 -2.71 -6.16 -7.82
N ARG A 185 -3.91 -6.21 -8.40
CA ARG A 185 -4.56 -5.03 -9.00
C ARG A 185 -4.95 -3.98 -7.96
N LEU A 186 -5.38 -4.39 -6.78
CA LEU A 186 -5.59 -3.49 -5.64
C LEU A 186 -4.29 -2.79 -5.23
N SER A 187 -3.19 -3.54 -5.12
CA SER A 187 -1.87 -2.96 -4.83
C SER A 187 -1.41 -1.98 -5.91
N ILE A 188 -1.75 -2.22 -7.18
CA ILE A 188 -1.48 -1.26 -8.27
C ILE A 188 -2.25 0.05 -8.04
N ALA A 189 -3.55 -0.02 -7.74
CA ALA A 189 -4.35 1.18 -7.46
C ALA A 189 -3.77 2.00 -6.29
N ILE A 190 -3.41 1.33 -5.19
CA ILE A 190 -2.78 1.98 -4.02
C ILE A 190 -1.43 2.60 -4.37
N PHE A 191 -0.60 1.90 -5.16
CA PHE A 191 0.67 2.46 -5.62
C PHE A 191 0.49 3.72 -6.46
N LEU A 192 -0.45 3.70 -7.41
CA LEU A 192 -0.75 4.84 -8.27
C LEU A 192 -1.29 6.03 -7.47
N GLN A 193 -2.09 5.79 -6.42
CA GLN A 193 -2.51 6.84 -5.49
C GLN A 193 -1.30 7.52 -4.84
N GLU A 194 -0.36 6.74 -4.29
CA GLU A 194 0.81 7.31 -3.61
C GLU A 194 1.74 8.08 -4.57
N CYS A 195 1.76 7.75 -5.86
CA CYS A 195 2.48 8.54 -6.87
C CYS A 195 1.99 9.99 -6.95
N GLY A 196 0.74 10.28 -6.60
CA GLY A 196 0.20 11.65 -6.58
C GLY A 196 0.94 12.55 -5.59
N LYS A 197 1.47 11.98 -4.50
CA LYS A 197 2.19 12.73 -3.47
C LYS A 197 3.62 13.11 -3.90
N VAL A 198 4.10 12.63 -5.05
CA VAL A 198 5.50 12.74 -5.46
C VAL A 198 5.71 13.85 -6.48
N LYS A 199 6.59 14.78 -6.14
CA LYS A 199 7.14 15.74 -7.11
C LYS A 199 8.21 15.05 -7.96
N ILE A 200 7.84 14.70 -9.19
CA ILE A 200 8.76 14.09 -10.15
C ILE A 200 9.65 15.21 -10.69
N GLY A 201 10.91 15.22 -10.27
CA GLY A 201 11.89 16.23 -10.69
C GLY A 201 12.22 16.15 -12.19
N PRO A 202 12.71 17.26 -12.77
CA PRO A 202 13.10 17.31 -14.19
C PRO A 202 14.21 16.29 -14.48
N SER A 203 13.94 15.39 -15.42
CA SER A 203 14.85 14.32 -15.83
C SER A 203 14.41 13.75 -17.19
N PHE A 204 15.27 12.98 -17.84
CA PHE A 204 14.92 12.29 -19.09
C PHE A 204 13.73 11.33 -18.90
N GLU A 205 13.63 10.71 -17.72
CA GLU A 205 12.58 9.76 -17.36
C GLU A 205 11.25 10.45 -17.01
N GLN A 206 11.25 11.74 -16.68
CA GLN A 206 10.05 12.45 -16.21
C GLN A 206 8.91 12.35 -17.22
N SER A 207 9.15 12.71 -18.48
CA SER A 207 8.12 12.66 -19.53
C SER A 207 7.59 11.23 -19.73
N GLN A 208 8.46 10.23 -19.63
CA GLN A 208 8.06 8.83 -19.76
C GLN A 208 7.21 8.36 -18.58
N ILE A 209 7.52 8.80 -17.37
CA ILE A 209 6.71 8.52 -16.16
C ILE A 209 5.33 9.15 -16.31
N LEU A 210 5.28 10.44 -16.66
CA LEU A 210 4.02 11.17 -16.83
C LEU A 210 3.13 10.53 -17.90
N ASN A 211 3.70 10.09 -19.02
CA ASN A 211 2.93 9.42 -20.08
C ASN A 211 2.45 8.00 -19.68
N LYS A 212 3.17 7.31 -18.79
CA LYS A 212 2.82 5.95 -18.33
C LYS A 212 1.79 5.93 -17.21
N LEU A 213 1.66 7.00 -16.43
CA LEU A 213 0.65 7.05 -15.37
C LEU A 213 -0.78 6.88 -15.92
N PRO A 214 -1.19 7.59 -17.00
CA PRO A 214 -2.48 7.35 -17.64
C PRO A 214 -2.64 5.94 -18.20
N ASP A 215 -1.58 5.37 -18.81
CA ASP A 215 -1.59 3.98 -19.28
C ASP A 215 -1.89 2.97 -18.16
N CYS A 216 -1.55 3.31 -16.91
CA CYS A 216 -1.79 2.45 -15.76
C CYS A 216 -3.14 2.73 -15.09
N PHE A 217 -3.55 4.00 -14.97
CA PHE A 217 -4.82 4.37 -14.33
C PHE A 217 -6.03 3.90 -15.12
N VAL A 218 -6.07 4.14 -16.44
CA VAL A 218 -7.26 3.87 -17.26
C VAL A 218 -7.69 2.39 -17.19
N PRO A 219 -6.79 1.39 -17.34
CA PRO A 219 -7.18 -0.02 -17.22
C PRO A 219 -7.65 -0.41 -15.81
N VAL A 220 -7.04 0.15 -14.75
CA VAL A 220 -7.34 -0.20 -13.35
C VAL A 220 -8.68 0.41 -12.92
N ILE A 221 -8.99 1.62 -13.39
CA ILE A 221 -10.32 2.23 -13.20
C ILE A 221 -11.39 1.44 -13.96
N SER A 222 -11.06 0.89 -15.12
CA SER A 222 -12.00 0.10 -15.93
C SER A 222 -12.08 -1.38 -15.50
N ASP A 223 -11.57 -1.73 -14.32
CA ASP A 223 -11.60 -3.11 -13.83
C ASP A 223 -13.04 -3.60 -13.64
N ARG A 224 -13.27 -4.88 -13.95
CA ARG A 224 -14.59 -5.52 -13.85
C ARG A 224 -14.94 -5.93 -12.43
N GLU A 225 -13.93 -6.12 -11.57
CA GLU A 225 -14.13 -6.51 -10.19
C GLU A 225 -14.46 -5.29 -9.33
N ALA A 226 -15.65 -5.29 -8.72
CA ALA A 226 -16.19 -4.12 -8.02
C ALA A 226 -15.27 -3.54 -6.95
N LEU A 227 -14.59 -4.39 -6.16
CA LEU A 227 -13.66 -3.91 -5.13
C LEU A 227 -12.42 -3.23 -5.74
N VAL A 228 -11.89 -3.79 -6.84
CA VAL A 228 -10.76 -3.21 -7.56
C VAL A 228 -11.17 -1.89 -8.19
N HIS A 229 -12.29 -1.88 -8.91
CA HIS A 229 -12.88 -0.69 -9.52
C HIS A 229 -13.08 0.44 -8.51
N GLN A 230 -13.76 0.17 -7.39
CA GLN A 230 -14.01 1.20 -6.36
C GLN A 230 -12.71 1.73 -5.75
N THR A 231 -11.76 0.85 -5.46
CA THR A 231 -10.44 1.23 -4.94
C THR A 231 -9.68 2.08 -5.96
N ALA A 232 -9.74 1.73 -7.24
CA ALA A 232 -9.10 2.44 -8.34
C ALA A 232 -9.66 3.85 -8.52
N VAL A 233 -10.99 3.98 -8.50
CA VAL A 233 -11.65 5.29 -8.61
C VAL A 233 -11.30 6.16 -7.41
N HIS A 234 -11.34 5.62 -6.19
CA HIS A 234 -10.90 6.35 -4.99
C HIS A 234 -9.44 6.78 -5.08
N ALA A 235 -8.55 5.86 -5.49
CA ALA A 235 -7.13 6.13 -5.69
C ALA A 235 -6.89 7.25 -6.71
N PHE A 236 -7.64 7.25 -7.82
CA PHE A 236 -7.56 8.29 -8.84
C PHE A 236 -8.06 9.64 -8.34
N THR A 237 -9.16 9.68 -7.57
CA THR A 237 -9.64 10.92 -6.94
C THR A 237 -8.59 11.50 -5.99
N GLN A 238 -8.02 10.67 -5.11
CA GLN A 238 -6.96 11.11 -4.20
C GLN A 238 -5.70 11.56 -4.96
N PHE A 239 -5.33 10.86 -6.03
CA PHE A 239 -4.24 11.27 -6.92
C PHE A 239 -4.51 12.66 -7.51
N ALA A 240 -5.72 12.90 -8.04
CA ALA A 240 -6.08 14.18 -8.65
C ALA A 240 -6.09 15.34 -7.64
N GLU A 241 -6.42 15.08 -6.37
CA GLU A 241 -6.40 16.08 -5.30
C GLU A 241 -4.98 16.46 -4.86
N GLU A 242 -4.05 15.50 -4.86
CA GLU A 242 -2.72 15.69 -4.29
C GLU A 242 -1.62 15.93 -5.35
N THR A 243 -1.87 15.58 -6.61
CA THR A 243 -0.84 15.56 -7.66
C THR A 243 -0.39 16.96 -8.07
N PRO A 244 0.93 17.21 -8.12
CA PRO A 244 1.46 18.42 -8.75
C PRO A 244 1.47 18.33 -10.30
N HIS A 245 1.11 17.18 -10.88
CA HIS A 245 1.14 16.92 -12.33
C HIS A 245 -0.27 16.79 -12.90
N GLU A 246 -1.02 17.88 -12.90
CA GLU A 246 -2.43 17.92 -13.34
C GLU A 246 -2.64 17.43 -14.79
N SER A 247 -1.62 17.55 -15.65
CA SER A 247 -1.67 17.05 -17.03
C SER A 247 -1.98 15.56 -17.11
N VAL A 248 -1.53 14.77 -16.14
CA VAL A 248 -1.80 13.33 -16.04
C VAL A 248 -3.29 13.08 -15.84
N VAL A 249 -3.97 13.90 -15.03
CA VAL A 249 -5.40 13.77 -14.74
C VAL A 249 -6.20 14.06 -16.01
N THR A 250 -5.87 15.17 -16.68
CA THR A 250 -6.50 15.56 -17.95
C THR A 250 -6.34 14.49 -19.01
N GLU A 251 -5.14 13.92 -19.13
CA GLU A 251 -4.86 12.86 -20.10
C GLU A 251 -5.63 11.57 -19.80
N CYS A 252 -5.81 11.18 -18.53
CA CYS A 252 -6.66 10.04 -18.17
C CYS A 252 -8.11 10.24 -18.61
N ILE A 253 -8.66 11.44 -18.42
CA ILE A 253 -10.03 11.80 -18.78
C ILE A 253 -10.21 11.83 -20.31
N GLN A 254 -9.26 12.43 -21.03
CA GLN A 254 -9.32 12.55 -22.49
C GLN A 254 -9.20 11.19 -23.20
N ARG A 255 -8.39 10.27 -22.66
CA ARG A 255 -8.17 8.96 -23.27
C ARG A 255 -9.37 8.01 -23.15
N ASN A 256 -10.27 8.22 -22.18
CA ASN A 256 -11.42 7.35 -21.99
C ASN A 256 -12.61 8.11 -21.36
N GLN A 257 -13.68 8.30 -22.14
CA GLN A 257 -14.92 8.94 -21.67
C GLN A 257 -15.60 8.15 -20.54
N ASP A 258 -15.46 6.83 -20.49
CA ASP A 258 -16.01 6.01 -19.41
C ASP A 258 -15.33 6.33 -18.07
N VAL A 259 -14.04 6.66 -18.08
CA VAL A 259 -13.31 7.11 -16.88
C VAL A 259 -13.88 8.44 -16.39
N GLN A 260 -14.13 9.38 -17.31
CA GLN A 260 -14.76 10.66 -16.97
C GLN A 260 -16.12 10.45 -16.28
N GLN A 261 -17.00 9.67 -16.92
CA GLN A 261 -18.33 9.42 -16.37
C GLN A 261 -18.28 8.69 -15.03
N THR A 262 -17.37 7.72 -14.89
CA THR A 262 -17.17 6.96 -13.64
C THR A 262 -16.74 7.87 -12.49
N VAL A 263 -15.75 8.73 -12.73
CA VAL A 263 -15.23 9.66 -11.71
C VAL A 263 -16.29 10.69 -11.33
N VAL A 264 -17.02 11.24 -12.30
CA VAL A 264 -18.15 12.16 -12.04
C VAL A 264 -19.24 11.48 -11.22
N ASN A 265 -19.62 10.25 -11.57
CA ASN A 265 -20.61 9.47 -10.81
C ASN A 265 -20.15 9.18 -9.38
N TYR A 266 -18.86 8.91 -9.19
CA TYR A 266 -18.27 8.69 -7.87
C TYR A 266 -18.28 9.96 -7.02
N LEU A 267 -17.87 11.10 -7.58
CA LEU A 267 -17.89 12.40 -6.89
C LEU A 267 -19.31 12.83 -6.51
N ASN A 268 -20.26 12.60 -7.40
CA ASN A 268 -21.68 12.87 -7.16
C ASN A 268 -22.34 11.83 -6.22
N LYS A 269 -21.57 10.86 -5.70
CA LYS A 269 -22.02 9.75 -4.83
C LYS A 269 -23.16 8.91 -5.41
N VAL A 270 -23.36 8.96 -6.73
CA VAL A 270 -24.51 8.35 -7.41
C VAL A 270 -24.49 6.82 -7.27
N ASN A 271 -23.29 6.23 -7.07
CA ASN A 271 -23.10 4.78 -6.91
C ASN A 271 -22.24 4.41 -5.68
N SER A 272 -22.28 5.19 -4.59
CA SER A 272 -21.52 4.83 -3.39
C SER A 272 -22.11 3.59 -2.70
N ILE A 273 -21.74 2.39 -3.16
CA ILE A 273 -21.76 1.22 -2.29
C ILE A 273 -20.75 1.52 -1.19
N CYS A 274 -21.28 1.86 -0.03
CA CYS A 274 -20.51 2.01 1.19
C CYS A 274 -19.98 0.62 1.55
N ILE A 275 -18.84 0.20 1.00
CA ILE A 275 -18.05 -0.91 1.56
C ILE A 275 -17.38 -0.36 2.82
N VAL A 276 -18.20 0.04 3.79
CA VAL A 276 -17.79 0.07 5.18
C VAL A 276 -17.56 -1.38 5.51
N THR A 277 -16.29 -1.79 5.46
CA THR A 277 -15.74 -2.92 6.20
C THR A 277 -16.61 -3.26 7.41
N ASN A 278 -17.47 -4.26 7.27
CA ASN A 278 -18.03 -5.16 8.28
C ASN A 278 -18.07 -4.75 9.79
N ILE A 279 -18.26 -3.47 10.14
CA ILE A 279 -18.31 -2.96 11.53
C ILE A 279 -19.33 -1.82 11.65
N ARG A 280 -20.47 -1.88 10.94
CA ARG A 280 -21.57 -0.92 11.12
C ARG A 280 -22.85 -1.41 11.81
N PRO A 281 -23.10 -2.71 12.08
CA PRO A 281 -24.29 -3.05 12.87
C PRO A 281 -24.08 -3.02 14.40
N ARG A 282 -22.94 -2.56 14.95
CA ARG A 282 -22.70 -2.65 16.41
C ARG A 282 -22.25 -1.38 17.14
N LEU A 283 -22.06 -0.26 16.44
CA LEU A 283 -21.72 1.02 17.10
C LEU A 283 -22.93 1.83 17.56
N HIS A 284 -24.16 1.38 17.28
CA HIS A 284 -25.36 1.98 17.85
C HIS A 284 -25.61 1.63 19.32
N GLN A 285 -24.73 0.83 19.95
CA GLN A 285 -24.90 0.40 21.34
C GLN A 285 -23.90 1.03 22.33
N PHE A 286 -23.04 1.96 21.91
CA PHE A 286 -22.00 2.53 22.79
C PHE A 286 -21.71 4.04 22.60
N ALA A 287 -22.57 4.80 21.94
CA ALA A 287 -22.36 6.23 21.70
C ALA A 287 -23.31 7.12 22.53
N GLU A 288 -23.49 6.78 23.81
CA GLU A 288 -23.89 7.78 24.80
C GLU A 288 -22.61 8.41 25.35
N GLU A 289 -22.59 9.75 25.41
CA GLU A 289 -21.57 10.60 26.05
C GLU A 289 -20.38 11.08 25.18
N THR A 290 -20.63 11.94 24.17
CA THR A 290 -20.00 13.28 23.95
C THR A 290 -20.35 13.87 22.57
N PRO A 291 -20.39 15.21 22.38
CA PRO A 291 -21.03 15.82 21.21
C PRO A 291 -20.13 15.78 19.95
N HIS A 292 -20.41 14.81 19.09
CA HIS A 292 -19.77 14.57 17.79
C HIS A 292 -20.00 15.68 16.73
N GLU A 293 -20.92 16.62 16.96
CA GLU A 293 -21.38 17.58 15.94
C GLU A 293 -20.33 18.60 15.50
N LEU A 294 -19.41 19.02 16.39
CA LEU A 294 -18.44 20.08 16.06
C LEU A 294 -17.25 19.61 15.21
N VAL A 295 -16.87 18.33 15.31
CA VAL A 295 -15.78 17.74 14.52
C VAL A 295 -16.30 17.31 13.14
N VAL A 296 -17.49 16.71 13.10
CA VAL A 296 -18.14 16.27 11.85
C VAL A 296 -18.46 17.47 10.95
N THR A 297 -18.96 18.57 11.51
CA THR A 297 -19.34 19.76 10.73
C THR A 297 -18.11 20.46 10.12
N LYS A 298 -16.98 20.53 10.84
CA LYS A 298 -15.73 21.09 10.30
C LYS A 298 -15.09 20.22 9.21
N CYS A 299 -15.23 18.90 9.31
CA CYS A 299 -14.78 17.97 8.26
C CYS A 299 -15.68 18.02 7.01
N ILE A 300 -16.97 18.31 7.17
CA ILE A 300 -17.93 18.47 6.06
C ILE A 300 -17.69 19.79 5.33
N GLN A 301 -17.52 20.91 6.05
CA GLN A 301 -17.27 22.22 5.43
C GLN A 301 -15.95 22.26 4.65
N ARG A 302 -14.86 21.70 5.19
CA ARG A 302 -13.57 21.64 4.49
C ARG A 302 -13.61 20.78 3.22
N ASN A 303 -14.52 19.82 3.14
CA ASN A 303 -14.78 19.03 1.93
C ASN A 303 -15.59 19.82 0.89
N GLN A 304 -16.54 20.68 1.30
CA GLN A 304 -17.35 21.48 0.37
C GLN A 304 -16.52 22.54 -0.37
N ASP A 305 -15.58 23.19 0.32
CA ASP A 305 -14.71 24.21 -0.31
C ASP A 305 -13.74 23.59 -1.34
N VAL A 306 -13.25 22.37 -1.06
CA VAL A 306 -12.41 21.60 -1.98
C VAL A 306 -13.22 21.10 -3.18
N GLN A 307 -14.45 20.60 -2.94
CA GLN A 307 -15.38 20.19 -4.00
C GLN A 307 -15.71 21.33 -4.97
N GLN A 308 -15.94 22.54 -4.47
CA GLN A 308 -16.23 23.70 -5.31
C GLN A 308 -15.01 24.09 -6.16
N THR A 309 -13.80 23.93 -5.63
CA THR A 309 -12.55 24.25 -6.35
C THR A 309 -12.30 23.26 -7.49
N VAL A 310 -12.53 21.96 -7.27
CA VAL A 310 -12.37 20.91 -8.29
C VAL A 310 -13.46 21.00 -9.36
N VAL A 311 -14.72 21.24 -8.98
CA VAL A 311 -15.83 21.42 -9.92
C VAL A 311 -15.61 22.65 -10.82
N ASN A 312 -15.10 23.74 -10.25
CA ASN A 312 -14.76 24.94 -11.03
C ASN A 312 -13.58 24.72 -12.00
N TYR A 313 -12.71 23.76 -11.71
CA TYR A 313 -11.59 23.38 -12.58
C TYR A 313 -12.03 22.47 -13.73
N LEU A 314 -13.05 21.64 -13.51
CA LEU A 314 -13.59 20.69 -14.50
C LEU A 314 -14.64 21.29 -15.46
N LEU A 315 -15.14 22.50 -15.17
CA LEU A 315 -16.16 23.20 -15.97
C LEU A 315 -15.60 24.39 -16.77
N LYS A 316 -14.28 24.53 -16.87
CA LYS A 316 -13.58 25.44 -17.79
C LYS A 316 -12.91 24.64 -18.90
#